data_AF-A0A351X2U2-F1
#
_entry.id   AF-A0A351X2U2-F1
#
_cell.length_a   1.000
_cell.length_b   1.000
_cell.length_c   1.000
_cell.angle_alpha   90.00
_cell.angle_beta   90.00
_cell.angle_gamma   90.00
#
_symmetry.space_group_name_H-M   'P 1'
#
loop_
_entity.id
_entity.type
_entity.pdbx_description
1 polymer ?
#
loop_
_entity_poly.entity_id
_entity_poly.type
_entity_poly.pdbx_seq_one_letter_code
_entity_poly.pdbx_strand_id
1 'polypeptide(L)'
;MPDPKPERRTVIDPAVAELLTGLERQRSDAALPRKEREKKARERAKIQARREARATYDLPPALREKIRLLAEEQRVPASQIVTLALARFLDDLACSKVDLGSYKCPSRSPRYDWNLEFPPELIEAPRSKKKGQGRA
;
A
#
# COMPACT_ATOMS: atom_id res chain seq x y z
N MET A 1 42.54 37.21 -15.58
CA MET A 1 41.59 36.20 -15.04
C MET A 1 40.29 36.92 -14.72
N PRO A 2 39.18 36.69 -15.42
CA PRO A 2 37.88 37.23 -15.03
C PRO A 2 37.13 36.24 -14.15
N ASP A 3 36.64 36.70 -12.99
CA ASP A 3 35.83 35.91 -12.05
C ASP A 3 34.47 35.51 -12.67
N PRO A 4 33.95 34.30 -12.36
CA PRO A 4 32.65 33.84 -12.87
C PRO A 4 31.49 34.57 -12.18
N LYS A 5 30.56 35.09 -13.00
CA LYS A 5 29.30 35.72 -12.56
C LYS A 5 28.45 34.75 -11.73
N PRO A 6 27.86 35.17 -10.59
CA PRO A 6 26.97 34.32 -9.83
C PRO A 6 25.62 34.17 -10.54
N GLU A 7 25.33 32.98 -11.06
CA GLU A 7 24.02 32.62 -11.56
C GLU A 7 23.03 32.46 -10.39
N ARG A 8 21.94 33.24 -10.43
CA ARG A 8 20.85 33.14 -9.45
C ARG A 8 20.14 31.81 -9.60
N ARG A 9 20.34 30.90 -8.65
CA ARG A 9 19.49 29.71 -8.48
C ARG A 9 18.08 30.16 -8.17
N THR A 10 17.15 29.94 -9.09
CA THR A 10 15.72 30.11 -8.85
C THR A 10 15.25 29.02 -7.91
N VAL A 11 15.34 29.28 -6.61
CA VAL A 11 14.71 28.44 -5.58
C VAL A 11 13.20 28.68 -5.71
N ILE A 12 12.54 27.85 -6.51
CA ILE A 12 11.08 27.86 -6.62
C ILE A 12 10.55 27.33 -5.29
N ASP A 13 9.71 28.12 -4.63
CA ASP A 13 9.01 27.73 -3.40
C ASP A 13 8.25 26.41 -3.63
N PRO A 14 8.38 25.40 -2.75
CA PRO A 14 7.74 24.10 -2.91
C PRO A 14 6.22 24.19 -3.14
N ALA A 15 5.53 25.18 -2.57
CA ALA A 15 4.10 25.39 -2.81
C ALA A 15 3.80 25.84 -4.23
N VAL A 16 4.69 26.64 -4.83
CA VAL A 16 4.57 27.11 -6.22
C VAL A 16 4.89 25.97 -7.20
N ALA A 17 5.84 25.10 -6.86
CA ALA A 17 6.14 23.91 -7.66
C ALA A 17 4.96 22.92 -7.73
N GLU A 18 4.24 22.72 -6.62
CA GLU A 18 3.02 21.89 -6.60
C GLU A 18 1.89 22.50 -7.45
N LEU A 19 1.71 23.82 -7.39
CA LEU A 19 0.70 24.52 -8.20
C LEU A 19 1.02 24.42 -9.71
N LEU A 20 2.29 24.59 -10.09
CA LEU A 20 2.74 24.49 -11.49
C LEU A 20 2.57 23.07 -12.03
N THR A 21 2.96 22.05 -11.27
CA THR A 21 2.79 20.63 -11.68
C THR A 21 1.30 20.24 -11.78
N GLY A 22 0.44 20.79 -10.92
CA GLY A 22 -1.02 20.65 -11.03
C GLY A 22 -1.58 21.24 -12.32
N LEU A 23 -1.15 22.46 -12.67
CA LEU A 23 -1.57 23.17 -13.89
C LEU A 23 -1.08 22.48 -15.17
N GLU A 24 0.16 21.99 -15.18
CA GLU A 24 0.75 21.28 -16.31
C GLU A 24 0.07 19.93 -16.58
N ARG A 25 -0.30 19.19 -15.51
CA ARG A 25 -1.12 17.98 -15.63
C ARG A 25 -2.49 18.27 -16.23
N GLN A 26 -3.11 19.38 -15.85
CA GLN A 26 -4.42 19.78 -16.38
C GLN A 26 -4.33 20.19 -17.86
N ARG A 27 -3.28 20.93 -18.25
CA ARG A 27 -3.03 21.35 -19.64
C ARG A 27 -2.67 20.17 -20.54
N SER A 28 -1.84 19.24 -20.07
CA SER A 28 -1.49 18.03 -20.82
C SER A 28 -2.69 17.09 -21.01
N ASP A 29 -3.54 16.91 -19.98
CA ASP A 29 -4.78 16.15 -20.13
C ASP A 29 -5.78 16.83 -21.09
N ALA A 30 -5.77 18.17 -21.16
CA ALA A 30 -6.58 18.97 -22.09
C ALA A 30 -6.00 19.07 -23.51
N ALA A 31 -4.82 18.50 -23.78
CA ALA A 31 -4.25 18.38 -25.12
C ALA A 31 -4.54 17.02 -25.77
N LEU A 32 -4.94 16.00 -25.00
CA LEU A 32 -5.18 14.64 -25.50
C LEU A 32 -6.46 14.54 -26.34
N PRO A 33 -6.57 13.61 -27.31
CA PRO A 33 -7.80 13.36 -28.06
C PRO A 33 -8.99 12.99 -27.16
N ARG A 34 -10.22 13.38 -27.53
CA ARG A 34 -11.46 13.19 -26.74
C ARG A 34 -11.64 11.76 -26.19
N LYS A 35 -11.31 10.72 -26.98
CA LYS A 35 -11.41 9.31 -26.57
C LYS A 35 -10.47 8.92 -25.43
N GLU A 36 -9.28 9.52 -25.36
CA GLU A 36 -8.30 9.22 -24.31
C GLU A 36 -8.62 9.97 -23.01
N ARG A 37 -9.18 11.19 -23.12
CA ARG A 37 -9.73 11.92 -21.97
C ARG A 37 -10.85 11.15 -21.32
N GLU A 38 -11.75 10.58 -22.12
CA GLU A 38 -12.88 9.81 -21.61
C GLU A 38 -12.44 8.52 -20.90
N LYS A 39 -11.44 7.80 -21.44
CA LYS A 39 -10.84 6.64 -20.76
C LYS A 39 -10.23 7.03 -19.41
N LYS A 40 -9.39 8.07 -19.36
CA LYS A 40 -8.80 8.58 -18.11
C LYS A 40 -9.87 9.03 -17.11
N ALA A 41 -10.92 9.71 -17.57
CA ALA A 41 -12.03 10.14 -16.71
C ALA A 41 -12.80 8.96 -16.12
N ARG A 42 -13.06 7.91 -16.93
CA ARG A 42 -13.70 6.67 -16.46
C ARG A 42 -12.81 5.92 -15.45
N GLU A 43 -11.50 5.84 -15.69
CA GLU A 43 -10.58 5.25 -14.71
C GLU A 43 -10.54 6.04 -13.41
N ARG A 44 -10.50 7.38 -13.48
CA ARG A 44 -10.56 8.27 -12.31
C ARG A 44 -11.87 8.10 -11.54
N ALA A 45 -13.01 8.05 -12.23
CA ALA A 45 -14.30 7.81 -11.61
C ALA A 45 -14.37 6.43 -10.93
N LYS A 46 -13.80 5.39 -11.57
CA LYS A 46 -13.70 4.04 -11.00
C LYS A 46 -12.80 4.00 -9.76
N ILE A 47 -11.73 4.78 -9.73
CA ILE A 47 -10.86 4.94 -8.56
C ILE A 47 -11.58 5.72 -7.46
N GLN A 48 -12.31 6.77 -7.79
CA GLN A 48 -13.07 7.57 -6.83
C GLN A 48 -14.19 6.77 -6.17
N ALA A 49 -14.96 6.01 -6.95
CA ALA A 49 -16.01 5.13 -6.43
C ALA A 49 -15.46 4.03 -5.49
N ARG A 50 -14.19 3.62 -5.68
CA ARG A 50 -13.51 2.68 -4.78
C ARG A 50 -13.05 3.32 -3.46
N ARG A 51 -13.02 4.66 -3.34
CA ARG A 51 -12.55 5.34 -2.13
C ARG A 51 -13.49 5.14 -0.95
N GLU A 52 -14.80 5.16 -1.18
CA GLU A 52 -15.81 4.94 -0.13
C GLU A 52 -15.70 3.53 0.45
N ALA A 53 -15.32 2.55 -0.36
CA ALA A 53 -15.09 1.17 0.05
C ALA A 53 -13.65 0.91 0.59
N ARG A 54 -12.79 1.93 0.67
CA ARG A 54 -11.38 1.74 1.04
C ARG A 54 -11.22 1.73 2.56
N ALA A 55 -11.06 0.55 3.13
CA ALA A 55 -10.52 0.40 4.48
C ALA A 55 -8.98 0.47 4.44
N THR A 56 -8.40 1.17 5.41
CA THR A 56 -6.94 1.21 5.61
C THR A 56 -6.65 0.51 6.93
N TYR A 57 -5.85 -0.55 6.87
CA TYR A 57 -5.43 -1.32 8.03
C TYR A 57 -3.91 -1.28 8.13
N ASP A 58 -3.41 -1.20 9.36
CA ASP A 58 -2.00 -1.33 9.63
C ASP A 58 -1.59 -2.80 9.52
N LEU A 59 -0.70 -3.10 8.58
CA LEU A 59 -0.18 -4.45 8.35
C LEU A 59 1.31 -4.48 8.67
N PRO A 60 1.80 -5.53 9.36
CA PRO A 60 3.22 -5.74 9.54
C PRO A 60 3.96 -5.72 8.19
N PRO A 61 5.14 -5.08 8.08
CA PRO A 61 5.86 -4.95 6.81
C PRO A 61 6.13 -6.28 6.11
N ALA A 62 6.46 -7.33 6.88
CA ALA A 62 6.70 -8.68 6.36
C ALA A 62 5.45 -9.27 5.69
N LEU A 63 4.26 -9.10 6.29
CA LEU A 63 3.00 -9.58 5.74
C LEU A 63 2.61 -8.77 4.49
N ARG A 64 2.82 -7.45 4.51
CA ARG A 64 2.57 -6.57 3.37
C ARG A 64 3.38 -7.00 2.15
N GLU A 65 4.66 -7.32 2.33
CA GLU A 65 5.53 -7.73 1.22
C GLU A 65 5.13 -9.11 0.69
N LYS A 66 4.77 -10.07 1.55
CA LYS A 66 4.25 -11.38 1.12
C LYS A 66 3.01 -11.24 0.23
N ILE A 67 2.05 -10.42 0.64
CA ILE A 67 0.83 -10.16 -0.13
C ILE A 67 1.18 -9.53 -1.48
N ARG A 68 2.12 -8.59 -1.50
CA ARG A 68 2.59 -7.95 -2.73
C ARG A 68 3.21 -8.96 -3.70
N LEU A 69 4.13 -9.79 -3.23
CA LEU A 69 4.79 -10.80 -4.08
C LEU A 69 3.76 -11.80 -4.63
N LEU A 70 2.81 -12.24 -3.79
CA LEU A 70 1.74 -13.13 -4.23
C LEU A 70 0.83 -12.46 -5.28
N ALA A 71 0.53 -11.17 -5.12
CA ALA A 71 -0.23 -10.39 -6.09
C ALA A 71 0.49 -10.29 -7.44
N GLU A 72 1.80 -10.06 -7.42
CA GLU A 72 2.65 -9.99 -8.61
C GLU A 72 2.73 -11.34 -9.32
N GLU A 73 2.96 -12.43 -8.57
CA GLU A 73 3.04 -13.80 -9.08
C GLU A 73 1.73 -14.23 -9.75
N GLN A 74 0.61 -14.02 -9.06
CA GLN A 74 -0.72 -14.41 -9.53
C GLN A 74 -1.35 -13.41 -10.50
N ARG A 75 -0.67 -12.27 -10.76
CA ARG A 75 -1.14 -11.17 -11.62
C ARG A 75 -2.53 -10.66 -11.23
N VAL A 76 -2.81 -10.58 -9.94
CA VAL A 76 -4.09 -10.07 -9.40
C VAL A 76 -3.83 -8.93 -8.42
N PRO A 77 -4.78 -7.99 -8.24
CA PRO A 77 -4.64 -6.93 -7.24
C PRO A 77 -4.50 -7.48 -5.82
N ALA A 78 -3.51 -6.97 -5.07
CA ALA A 78 -3.30 -7.31 -3.66
C ALA A 78 -4.56 -7.17 -2.80
N SER A 79 -5.39 -6.15 -3.06
CA SER A 79 -6.64 -5.96 -2.33
C SER A 79 -7.61 -7.13 -2.49
N GLN A 80 -7.66 -7.78 -3.66
CA GLN A 80 -8.55 -8.93 -3.90
C GLN A 80 -8.05 -10.19 -3.19
N ILE A 81 -6.73 -10.40 -3.15
CA ILE A 81 -6.12 -11.48 -2.35
C ILE A 81 -6.51 -11.31 -0.88
N VAL A 82 -6.34 -10.09 -0.35
CA VAL A 82 -6.69 -9.79 1.05
C VAL A 82 -8.19 -9.97 1.29
N THR A 83 -9.05 -9.53 0.36
CA THR A 83 -10.50 -9.77 0.45
C THR A 83 -10.83 -11.25 0.56
N LEU A 84 -10.23 -12.10 -0.27
CA LEU A 84 -10.43 -13.55 -0.22
C LEU A 84 -9.96 -14.13 1.12
N ALA A 85 -8.77 -13.74 1.58
CA ALA A 85 -8.21 -14.20 2.85
C ALA A 85 -9.11 -13.82 4.04
N LEU A 86 -9.58 -12.57 4.08
CA LEU A 86 -10.49 -12.09 5.13
C LEU A 86 -11.85 -12.82 5.08
N ALA A 87 -12.42 -13.02 3.89
CA ALA A 87 -13.68 -13.74 3.75
C ALA A 87 -13.57 -15.19 4.27
N ARG A 88 -12.50 -15.90 3.91
CA ARG A 88 -12.22 -17.25 4.42
C ARG A 88 -12.00 -17.26 5.93
N PHE A 89 -11.22 -16.30 6.44
CA PHE A 89 -10.97 -16.18 7.87
C PHE A 89 -12.27 -15.99 8.67
N LEU A 90 -13.18 -15.13 8.19
CA LEU A 90 -14.47 -14.90 8.84
C LEU A 90 -15.36 -16.16 8.84
N ASP A 91 -15.34 -16.92 7.75
CA ASP A 91 -16.06 -18.20 7.66
C ASP A 91 -15.47 -19.25 8.60
N ASP A 92 -14.13 -19.35 8.64
CA ASP A 92 -13.43 -20.26 9.55
C ASP A 92 -13.63 -19.88 11.02
N LEU A 93 -13.70 -18.58 11.34
CA LEU A 93 -14.05 -18.08 12.67
C LEU A 93 -15.49 -18.45 13.05
N ALA A 94 -16.45 -18.27 12.14
CA ALA A 94 -17.85 -18.65 12.36
C ALA A 94 -18.01 -20.16 12.57
N CYS A 95 -17.22 -20.96 11.86
CA CYS A 95 -17.15 -22.41 12.02
C CYS A 95 -16.29 -22.86 13.22
N SER A 96 -15.82 -21.94 14.07
CA SER A 96 -14.95 -22.23 15.23
C SER A 96 -13.65 -22.98 14.89
N LYS A 97 -13.16 -22.87 13.65
CA LYS A 97 -11.87 -23.43 13.24
C LYS A 97 -10.69 -22.54 13.65
N VAL A 98 -10.96 -21.25 13.83
CA VAL A 98 -10.01 -20.28 14.36
C VAL A 98 -10.48 -19.85 15.74
N ASP A 99 -9.63 -20.01 16.74
CA ASP A 99 -9.86 -19.45 18.07
C ASP A 99 -9.11 -18.13 18.23
N LEU A 100 -9.84 -17.05 18.46
CA LEU A 100 -9.26 -15.75 18.79
C LEU A 100 -8.75 -15.70 20.23
N GLY A 101 -9.31 -16.50 21.14
CA GLY A 101 -8.95 -16.52 22.55
C GLY A 101 -7.46 -16.80 22.77
N SER A 102 -6.92 -17.74 21.99
CA SER A 102 -5.50 -18.09 21.97
C SER A 102 -4.54 -16.93 21.67
N TYR A 103 -5.04 -15.84 21.08
CA TYR A 103 -4.24 -14.66 20.72
C TYR A 103 -4.59 -13.42 21.56
N LYS A 104 -5.59 -13.49 22.45
CA LYS A 104 -6.07 -12.33 23.21
C LYS A 104 -5.13 -12.00 24.37
N CYS A 105 -4.74 -10.74 24.45
CA CYS A 105 -4.01 -10.17 25.57
C CYS A 105 -4.76 -8.93 26.09
N PRO A 106 -4.79 -8.66 27.40
CA PRO A 106 -5.48 -7.49 27.93
C PRO A 106 -4.98 -6.19 27.28
N SER A 107 -5.90 -5.36 26.79
CA SER A 107 -5.52 -4.07 26.23
C SER A 107 -5.24 -3.05 27.34
N ARG A 108 -4.37 -2.10 27.04
CA ARG A 108 -4.15 -0.90 27.87
C ARG A 108 -4.99 0.30 27.40
N SER A 109 -5.73 0.15 26.30
CA SER A 109 -6.57 1.20 25.74
C SER A 109 -7.91 1.26 26.47
N PRO A 110 -8.44 2.45 26.80
CA PRO A 110 -9.78 2.59 27.37
C PRO A 110 -10.90 2.20 26.40
N ARG A 111 -10.59 1.99 25.11
CA ARG A 111 -11.59 1.70 24.06
C ARG A 111 -11.85 0.21 23.86
N TYR A 112 -10.89 -0.65 24.18
CA TYR A 112 -10.96 -2.07 23.89
C TYR A 112 -10.49 -2.85 25.10
N ASP A 113 -11.12 -3.99 25.40
CA ASP A 113 -10.71 -4.83 26.52
C ASP A 113 -9.50 -5.72 26.18
N TRP A 114 -9.33 -6.04 24.89
CA TRP A 114 -8.34 -7.02 24.41
C TRP A 114 -7.58 -6.50 23.17
N ASN A 115 -6.29 -6.82 23.11
CA ASN A 115 -5.45 -6.76 21.93
C ASN A 115 -5.21 -8.19 21.42
N LEU A 116 -4.77 -8.31 20.16
CA LEU A 116 -4.30 -9.58 19.61
C LEU A 116 -2.79 -9.57 19.53
N GLU A 117 -2.14 -10.54 20.18
CA GLU A 117 -0.73 -10.83 20.00
C GLU A 117 -0.56 -11.93 18.95
N PHE A 118 0.25 -11.64 17.94
CA PHE A 118 0.48 -12.55 16.83
C PHE A 118 1.84 -13.23 16.99
N PRO A 119 1.90 -14.57 16.96
CA PRO A 119 3.16 -15.29 17.00
C PRO A 119 4.08 -14.88 15.84
N PRO A 120 5.40 -14.80 16.05
CA PRO A 120 6.34 -14.42 15.01
C PRO A 120 6.30 -15.39 13.82
N GLU A 121 5.97 -16.66 14.02
CA GLU A 121 5.84 -17.65 12.95
C GLU A 121 4.73 -17.29 11.95
N LEU A 122 3.70 -16.56 12.40
CA LEU A 122 2.57 -16.16 11.58
C LEU A 122 2.89 -14.89 10.77
N ILE A 123 3.74 -14.00 11.32
CA ILE A 123 4.10 -12.73 10.69
C ILE A 123 5.38 -12.86 9.84
N GLU A 124 6.45 -13.41 10.42
CA GLU A 124 7.76 -13.53 9.78
C GLU A 124 7.72 -14.55 8.63
N ALA A 125 8.48 -14.30 7.57
CA ALA A 125 8.79 -15.36 6.62
C ALA A 125 9.77 -16.33 7.31
N PRO A 126 9.71 -17.65 7.04
CA PRO A 126 10.81 -18.53 7.45
C PRO A 126 12.07 -17.92 6.85
N ARG A 127 12.98 -17.45 7.73
CA ARG A 127 14.27 -16.89 7.30
C ARG A 127 14.86 -17.92 6.36
N SER A 128 14.98 -17.60 5.07
CA SER A 128 15.67 -18.47 4.15
C SER A 128 17.05 -18.64 4.75
N LYS A 129 17.35 -19.85 5.24
CA LYS A 129 18.71 -20.20 5.64
C LYS A 129 19.54 -19.89 4.40
N LYS A 130 20.34 -18.83 4.43
CA LYS A 130 21.41 -18.61 3.47
C LYS A 130 22.28 -19.87 3.53
N LYS A 131 21.99 -20.85 2.66
CA LYS A 131 22.94 -21.90 2.30
C LYS A 131 24.11 -21.16 1.67
N GLY A 132 25.28 -21.34 2.27
CA GLY A 132 26.46 -20.54 1.99
C GLY A 132 27.04 -20.70 0.59
N GLN A 133 27.85 -19.72 0.21
CA GLN A 133 28.87 -19.72 -0.84
C GLN A 133 29.72 -18.47 -0.60
N GLY A 134 31.05 -18.45 -0.55
CA GLY A 134 32.12 -19.46 -0.60
C GLY A 134 33.34 -18.84 0.11
N ARG A 135 34.19 -19.61 0.79
CA ARG A 135 35.49 -20.06 0.28
C ARG A 135 36.22 -19.01 -0.57
N ALA A 136 37.19 -18.33 0.05
CA ALA A 136 38.57 -18.25 -0.39
C ALA A 136 39.43 -18.01 0.86
#